data_AF-A0AAV5XLS4-F1
#
_entry.id   AF-A0AAV5XLS4-F1
#
_cell.length_a   1.000
_cell.length_b   1.000
_cell.length_c   1.000
_cell.angle_alpha   90.00
_cell.angle_beta   90.00
_cell.angle_gamma   90.00
#
_symmetry.space_group_name_H-M   'P 1'
#
loop_
_entity.id
_entity.type
_entity.pdbx_description
1 polymer ?
#
loop_
_entity_poly.entity_id
_entity_poly.type
_entity_poly.pdbx_seq_one_letter_code
_entity_poly.pdbx_strand_id
1 'polypeptide(L)'
;GVPNLGGEPWPWLGLVLGFGYLGVPLFFVISGFCIHLPQARLLASPAAGRPAWRRFFARRFWRLYPPYLAAIAVALALWWLVNGLPAAPWLALPTQALLVHTFHPATFDGVNPPAWTLAVEAQFYLTYPLVFWLIARRGALRALACVLGVTMAYRLVLNFDPLPAGLGGPAWEFFLARWFEWVLGAVIAEWAVGRVTLPRVVFQPWLAALTLGLAVALEWHTWHYGLYVLKEPLYGLAFALVLCVALDRHRAGKASAVGRYLAGVGLYSYSLYLLHRPIQLAVEPLARLVAAWPVVIEHDIPSSLLVMLATIPIVLWASRLFYRVCEGPCVLRAQRVGRGGQPRDLRRVAPIGEGSPLQSKGELGGQRP
;
A
#
# COMPACT_ATOMS: atom_id res chain seq x y z
N GLY A 1 20.35 -6.52 31.98
CA GLY A 1 19.23 -6.73 31.05
C GLY A 1 18.04 -5.97 31.58
N VAL A 2 17.32 -5.26 30.72
CA VAL A 2 16.13 -4.50 31.15
C VAL A 2 15.03 -5.52 31.51
N PRO A 3 14.41 -5.45 32.71
CA PRO A 3 13.25 -6.27 33.04
C PRO A 3 12.11 -5.93 32.08
N ASN A 4 11.25 -6.89 31.72
CA ASN A 4 10.11 -6.78 30.76
C ASN A 4 10.39 -7.08 29.27
N LEU A 5 11.47 -7.81 28.93
CA LEU A 5 11.64 -8.35 27.57
C LEU A 5 11.27 -9.85 27.43
N GLY A 6 10.97 -10.54 28.54
CA GLY A 6 10.77 -12.00 28.55
C GLY A 6 9.33 -12.47 28.76
N GLY A 7 8.42 -11.59 29.19
CA GLY A 7 7.00 -11.87 29.36
C GLY A 7 6.18 -10.98 28.43
N GLU A 8 5.17 -11.55 27.76
CA GLU A 8 4.13 -10.81 27.05
C GLU A 8 2.95 -10.65 28.02
N PRO A 9 2.92 -9.62 28.90
CA PRO A 9 1.84 -9.48 29.87
C PRO A 9 0.49 -9.33 29.15
N TRP A 10 0.49 -8.77 27.93
CA TRP A 10 -0.72 -8.48 27.16
C TRP A 10 -0.62 -9.11 25.75
N PRO A 11 -0.72 -10.45 25.61
CA PRO A 11 -0.49 -11.15 24.35
C PRO A 11 -1.43 -10.71 23.21
N TRP A 12 -2.66 -10.33 23.56
CA TRP A 12 -3.64 -9.81 22.62
C TRP A 12 -3.25 -8.46 22.03
N LEU A 13 -2.54 -7.63 22.80
CA LEU A 13 -2.04 -6.34 22.34
C LEU A 13 -0.82 -6.54 21.43
N GLY A 14 0.11 -7.41 21.82
CA GLY A 14 1.23 -7.83 20.96
C GLY A 14 0.74 -8.36 19.61
N LEU A 15 -0.36 -9.14 19.62
CA LEU A 15 -1.01 -9.64 18.41
C LEU A 15 -1.52 -8.51 17.51
N VAL A 16 -2.27 -7.54 18.03
CA VAL A 16 -2.79 -6.41 17.23
C VAL A 16 -1.67 -5.51 16.70
N LEU A 17 -0.64 -5.24 17.52
CA LEU A 17 0.48 -4.38 17.16
C LEU A 17 1.45 -5.05 16.16
N GLY A 18 1.56 -6.37 16.22
CA GLY A 18 2.41 -7.17 15.32
C GLY A 18 1.95 -7.15 13.86
N PHE A 19 0.66 -6.87 13.59
CA PHE A 19 0.09 -6.86 12.24
C PHE A 19 0.19 -5.50 11.51
N GLY A 20 0.96 -4.54 12.03
CA GLY A 20 1.14 -3.23 11.37
C GLY A 20 1.65 -3.33 9.92
N TYR A 21 2.43 -4.38 9.60
CA TYR A 21 2.95 -4.63 8.25
C TYR A 21 1.85 -5.01 7.23
N LEU A 22 0.65 -5.41 7.68
CA LEU A 22 -0.48 -5.74 6.79
C LEU A 22 -0.99 -4.53 5.99
N GLY A 23 -0.58 -3.31 6.37
CA GLY A 23 -0.79 -2.12 5.55
C GLY A 23 -0.15 -2.22 4.16
N VAL A 24 0.90 -3.02 3.99
CA VAL A 24 1.64 -3.15 2.72
C VAL A 24 0.83 -3.89 1.63
N PRO A 25 0.29 -5.11 1.85
CA PRO A 25 -0.57 -5.75 0.87
C PRO A 25 -1.78 -4.88 0.49
N LEU A 26 -2.40 -4.20 1.47
CA LEU A 26 -3.48 -3.25 1.21
C LEU A 26 -3.02 -2.09 0.32
N PHE A 27 -1.84 -1.51 0.60
CA PHE A 27 -1.24 -0.45 -0.21
C PHE A 27 -1.01 -0.90 -1.66
N PHE A 28 -0.49 -2.10 -1.89
CA PHE A 28 -0.26 -2.61 -3.25
C PHE A 28 -1.56 -2.83 -4.02
N VAL A 29 -2.60 -3.38 -3.38
CA VAL A 29 -3.94 -3.52 -3.99
C VAL A 29 -4.51 -2.15 -4.36
N ILE A 30 -4.46 -1.17 -3.46
CA ILE A 30 -4.96 0.19 -3.74
C ILE A 30 -4.12 0.87 -4.84
N SER A 31 -2.80 0.69 -4.81
CA SER A 31 -1.88 1.22 -5.82
C SER A 31 -2.25 0.69 -7.21
N GLY A 32 -2.41 -0.63 -7.36
CA GLY A 32 -2.83 -1.26 -8.60
C GLY A 32 -4.17 -0.74 -9.12
N PHE A 33 -5.16 -0.61 -8.24
CA PHE A 33 -6.46 -0.02 -8.58
C PHE A 33 -6.33 1.42 -9.11
N CYS A 34 -5.65 2.28 -8.35
CA CYS A 34 -5.54 3.70 -8.67
C CYS A 34 -4.66 3.97 -9.89
N ILE A 35 -3.64 3.14 -10.12
CA ILE A 35 -2.77 3.23 -11.29
C ILE A 35 -3.46 2.75 -12.54
N HIS A 36 -4.20 1.65 -12.46
CA HIS A 36 -4.81 1.04 -13.63
C HIS A 36 -6.12 1.72 -14.04
N LEU A 37 -6.87 2.32 -13.11
CA LEU A 37 -8.20 2.90 -13.39
C LEU A 37 -8.25 3.86 -14.59
N PRO A 38 -7.33 4.83 -14.78
CA PRO A 38 -7.37 5.70 -15.96
C PRO A 38 -7.15 4.94 -17.28
N GLN A 39 -6.33 3.89 -17.25
CA GLN A 39 -6.04 3.03 -18.40
C GLN A 39 -7.18 2.04 -18.66
N ALA A 40 -7.84 1.54 -17.61
CA ALA A 40 -9.07 0.76 -17.73
C ALA A 40 -10.17 1.58 -18.43
N ARG A 41 -10.33 2.86 -18.05
CA ARG A 41 -11.24 3.79 -18.74
C ARG A 41 -10.86 4.00 -20.21
N LEU A 42 -9.57 4.14 -20.51
CA LEU A 42 -9.07 4.21 -21.88
C LEU A 42 -9.42 2.95 -22.69
N LEU A 43 -9.24 1.77 -22.11
CA LEU A 43 -9.60 0.50 -22.74
C LEU A 43 -11.12 0.36 -22.92
N ALA A 44 -11.93 0.90 -22.00
CA ALA A 44 -13.40 0.87 -22.09
C ALA A 44 -13.95 1.83 -23.16
N SER A 45 -13.19 2.87 -23.52
CA SER A 45 -13.56 3.85 -24.55
C SER A 45 -12.45 4.00 -25.59
N PRO A 46 -12.37 3.12 -26.61
CA PRO A 46 -11.28 3.11 -27.60
C PRO A 46 -11.07 4.43 -28.35
N ALA A 47 -12.10 5.27 -28.45
CA ALA A 47 -12.02 6.63 -28.98
C ALA A 47 -11.05 7.54 -28.20
N ALA A 48 -10.70 7.19 -26.96
CA ALA A 48 -9.80 7.96 -26.10
C ALA A 48 -8.29 7.79 -26.44
N GLY A 49 -7.94 6.94 -27.42
CA GLY A 49 -6.60 6.84 -27.99
C GLY A 49 -5.66 5.87 -27.29
N ARG A 50 -4.34 6.14 -27.34
CA ARG A 50 -3.29 5.27 -26.78
C ARG A 50 -2.81 5.75 -25.40
N PRO A 51 -2.28 4.86 -24.54
CA PRO A 51 -1.74 5.25 -23.25
C PRO A 51 -0.55 6.21 -23.42
N ALA A 52 -0.63 7.38 -22.79
CA ALA A 52 0.47 8.35 -22.78
C ALA A 52 1.51 7.98 -21.70
N TRP A 53 2.37 6.99 -21.98
CA TRP A 53 3.35 6.47 -21.02
C TRP A 53 4.29 7.53 -20.44
N ARG A 54 4.86 8.41 -21.28
CA ARG A 54 5.73 9.52 -20.83
C ARG A 54 5.05 10.39 -19.77
N ARG A 55 3.77 10.67 -19.98
CA ARG A 55 2.95 11.46 -19.06
C ARG A 55 2.61 10.69 -17.80
N PHE A 56 2.37 9.39 -17.90
CA PHE A 56 2.18 8.51 -16.74
C PHE A 56 3.41 8.56 -15.82
N PHE A 57 4.62 8.31 -16.36
CA PHE A 57 5.86 8.34 -15.59
C PHE A 57 6.14 9.74 -15.01
N ALA A 58 5.97 10.80 -15.80
CA ALA A 58 6.17 12.17 -15.31
C ALA A 58 5.24 12.53 -14.15
N ARG A 59 3.94 12.15 -14.21
CA ARG A 59 3.01 12.37 -13.09
C ARG A 59 3.44 11.62 -11.84
N ARG A 60 3.89 10.38 -11.98
CA ARG A 60 4.30 9.54 -10.84
C ARG A 60 5.58 10.05 -10.21
N PHE A 61 6.56 10.43 -11.04
CA PHE A 61 7.78 11.08 -10.58
C PHE A 61 7.46 12.30 -9.72
N TRP A 62 6.71 13.28 -10.24
CA TRP A 62 6.38 14.50 -9.48
C TRP A 62 5.53 14.23 -8.23
N ARG A 63 4.72 13.17 -8.22
CA ARG A 63 3.88 12.85 -7.06
C ARG A 63 4.68 12.21 -5.92
N LEU A 64 5.64 11.35 -6.24
CA LEU A 64 6.27 10.47 -5.25
C LEU A 64 7.72 10.83 -4.96
N TYR A 65 8.51 11.10 -6.01
CA TYR A 65 9.96 11.12 -5.87
C TYR A 65 10.50 12.35 -5.11
N PRO A 66 10.06 13.60 -5.36
CA PRO A 66 10.53 14.74 -4.57
C PRO A 66 10.15 14.66 -3.08
N PRO A 67 8.90 14.34 -2.70
CA PRO A 67 8.57 14.16 -1.29
C PRO A 67 9.32 12.99 -0.65
N TYR A 68 9.56 11.90 -1.39
CA TYR A 68 10.39 10.81 -0.92
C TYR A 68 11.82 11.26 -0.56
N LEU A 69 12.49 11.98 -1.45
CA LEU A 69 13.84 12.49 -1.17
C LEU A 69 13.88 13.45 0.02
N ALA A 70 12.87 14.31 0.15
CA ALA A 70 12.73 15.18 1.32
C ALA A 70 12.54 14.37 2.60
N ALA A 71 11.79 13.27 2.56
CA ALA A 71 11.62 12.39 3.72
C ALA A 71 12.90 11.62 4.06
N ILE A 72 13.71 11.20 3.09
CA ILE A 72 15.04 10.62 3.34
C ILE A 72 15.95 11.64 4.02
N ALA A 73 15.92 12.91 3.61
CA ALA A 73 16.69 13.96 4.28
C ALA A 73 16.22 14.17 5.74
N VAL A 74 14.90 14.18 5.99
CA VAL A 74 14.34 14.24 7.36
C VAL A 74 14.78 13.01 8.16
N ALA A 75 14.70 11.82 7.58
CA ALA A 75 15.10 10.59 8.26
C ALA A 75 16.59 10.59 8.61
N LEU A 76 17.45 11.09 7.72
CA LEU A 76 18.88 11.25 7.98
C LEU A 76 19.16 12.28 9.09
N ALA A 77 18.45 13.41 9.09
CA ALA A 77 18.57 14.41 10.14
C ALA A 77 18.16 13.87 11.52
N LEU A 78 17.04 13.13 11.58
CA LEU A 78 16.60 12.45 12.80
C LEU A 78 17.58 11.37 13.25
N TRP A 79 18.15 10.63 12.30
CA TRP A 79 19.14 9.61 12.58
C TRP A 79 20.41 10.23 13.21
N TRP A 80 20.90 11.36 12.67
CA TRP A 80 22.04 12.10 13.23
C TRP A 80 21.75 12.68 14.60
N LEU A 81 20.53 13.18 14.83
CA LEU A 81 20.12 13.70 16.14
C LEU A 81 20.25 12.65 17.24
N VAL A 82 19.97 11.39 16.91
CA VAL A 82 19.98 10.28 17.87
C VAL A 82 21.35 9.61 18.00
N ASN A 83 22.06 9.42 16.88
CA ASN A 83 23.26 8.57 16.83
C ASN A 83 24.58 9.34 16.62
N GLY A 84 24.51 10.66 16.38
CA GLY A 84 25.67 11.48 16.00
C GLY A 84 26.09 11.29 14.53
N LEU A 85 27.04 12.12 14.07
CA LEU A 85 27.51 12.16 12.66
C LEU A 85 28.24 10.89 12.16
N PRO A 86 29.08 10.17 12.93
CA PRO A 86 29.97 9.14 12.37
C PRO A 86 29.29 7.85 11.89
N ALA A 87 28.07 7.53 12.34
CA ALA A 87 27.48 6.20 12.15
C ALA A 87 26.42 6.12 11.01
N ALA A 88 26.31 7.13 10.14
CA ALA A 88 25.27 7.14 9.11
C ALA A 88 25.51 6.02 8.07
N PRO A 89 24.45 5.37 7.56
CA PRO A 89 24.58 4.28 6.58
C PRO A 89 24.86 4.85 5.18
N TRP A 90 26.09 5.35 4.98
CA TRP A 90 26.51 6.07 3.77
C TRP A 90 26.32 5.25 2.48
N LEU A 91 26.48 3.93 2.55
CA LEU A 91 26.24 3.03 1.41
C LEU A 91 24.76 2.91 1.04
N ALA A 92 23.84 3.08 2.00
CA ALA A 92 22.41 2.96 1.79
C ALA A 92 21.78 4.23 1.21
N LEU A 93 22.39 5.40 1.41
CA LEU A 93 21.89 6.68 0.89
C LEU A 93 21.76 6.73 -0.64
N PRO A 94 22.80 6.44 -1.44
CA PRO A 94 22.69 6.49 -2.90
C PRO A 94 21.73 5.42 -3.42
N THR A 95 21.71 4.23 -2.80
CA THR A 95 20.82 3.15 -3.23
C THR A 95 19.35 3.45 -2.90
N GLN A 96 19.06 4.05 -1.75
CA GLN A 96 17.71 4.52 -1.41
C GLN A 96 17.28 5.69 -2.30
N ALA A 97 18.15 6.68 -2.52
CA ALA A 97 17.86 7.77 -3.43
C ALA A 97 17.52 7.27 -4.84
N LEU A 98 18.15 6.19 -5.30
CA LEU A 98 17.89 5.55 -6.60
C LEU A 98 16.77 4.49 -6.56
N LEU A 99 16.19 4.19 -5.39
CA LEU A 99 15.18 3.13 -5.19
C LEU A 99 15.68 1.73 -5.61
N VAL A 100 16.98 1.46 -5.43
CA VAL A 100 17.65 0.18 -5.73
C VAL A 100 18.19 -0.52 -4.49
N HIS A 101 17.92 0.03 -3.30
CA HIS A 101 18.38 -0.51 -2.02
C HIS A 101 17.81 -1.90 -1.69
N THR A 102 16.74 -2.32 -2.39
CA THR A 102 16.15 -3.67 -2.26
C THR A 102 16.95 -4.77 -2.93
N PHE A 103 17.97 -4.45 -3.74
CA PHE A 103 18.78 -5.47 -4.43
C PHE A 103 19.92 -6.02 -3.58
N HIS A 104 20.20 -5.41 -2.42
CA HIS A 104 21.31 -5.85 -1.56
C HIS A 104 20.90 -5.83 -0.07
N PRO A 105 21.16 -6.91 0.69
CA PRO A 105 20.80 -7.01 2.11
C PRO A 105 21.30 -5.85 2.96
N ALA A 106 22.58 -5.46 2.77
CA ALA A 106 23.20 -4.39 3.55
C ALA A 106 22.58 -3.00 3.34
N THR A 107 21.77 -2.82 2.30
CA THR A 107 21.09 -1.54 2.02
C THR A 107 19.58 -1.60 2.22
N PHE A 108 19.01 -2.78 2.45
CA PHE A 108 17.56 -3.01 2.43
C PHE A 108 16.78 -2.12 3.40
N ASP A 109 17.23 -2.01 4.65
CA ASP A 109 16.59 -1.13 5.64
C ASP A 109 16.99 0.34 5.44
N GLY A 110 18.26 0.59 5.09
CA GLY A 110 18.82 1.92 4.93
C GLY A 110 18.46 2.89 6.06
N VAL A 111 18.22 4.16 5.73
CA VAL A 111 17.83 5.22 6.68
C VAL A 111 16.33 5.25 6.94
N ASN A 112 15.53 4.60 6.08
CA ASN A 112 14.08 4.58 6.18
C ASN A 112 13.59 3.16 5.83
N PRO A 113 13.49 2.26 6.83
CA PRO A 113 13.24 0.84 6.58
C PRO A 113 11.99 0.55 5.73
N PRO A 114 10.83 1.20 5.95
CA PRO A 114 9.66 1.02 5.10
C PRO A 114 9.92 1.28 3.61
N ALA A 115 10.87 2.15 3.23
CA ALA A 115 11.06 2.63 1.86
C ALA A 115 11.26 1.53 0.80
N TRP A 116 11.54 0.29 1.18
CA TRP A 116 11.53 -0.85 0.26
C TRP A 116 10.22 -0.95 -0.54
N THR A 117 9.06 -0.63 0.04
CA THR A 117 7.78 -0.73 -0.72
C THR A 117 7.72 0.26 -1.88
N LEU A 118 8.40 1.42 -1.77
CA LEU A 118 8.48 2.41 -2.84
C LEU A 118 9.41 1.98 -3.96
N ALA A 119 10.49 1.26 -3.63
CA ALA A 119 11.33 0.61 -4.63
C ALA A 119 10.55 -0.47 -5.38
N VAL A 120 9.77 -1.28 -4.67
CA VAL A 120 8.84 -2.25 -5.28
C VAL A 120 7.77 -1.54 -6.12
N GLU A 121 7.24 -0.41 -5.67
CA GLU A 121 6.28 0.38 -6.44
C GLU A 121 6.90 0.92 -7.74
N ALA A 122 8.16 1.36 -7.71
CA ALA A 122 8.89 1.75 -8.92
C ALA A 122 9.09 0.56 -9.88
N GLN A 123 9.37 -0.64 -9.36
CA GLN A 123 9.43 -1.87 -10.14
C GLN A 123 8.07 -2.23 -10.77
N PHE A 124 6.96 -2.02 -10.05
CA PHE A 124 5.62 -2.13 -10.64
C PHE A 124 5.41 -1.14 -11.78
N TYR A 125 5.93 0.08 -11.69
CA TYR A 125 5.78 1.07 -12.76
C TYR A 125 6.55 0.68 -14.03
N LEU A 126 7.73 0.10 -13.87
CA LEU A 126 8.54 -0.40 -14.98
C LEU A 126 7.89 -1.61 -15.64
N THR A 127 7.29 -2.51 -14.86
CA THR A 127 6.59 -3.71 -15.38
C THR A 127 5.15 -3.45 -15.82
N TYR A 128 4.57 -2.31 -15.45
CA TYR A 128 3.19 -1.99 -15.75
C TYR A 128 2.82 -2.01 -17.25
N PRO A 129 3.64 -1.50 -18.20
CA PRO A 129 3.33 -1.61 -19.62
C PRO A 129 3.09 -3.06 -20.08
N LEU A 130 3.82 -4.03 -19.52
CA LEU A 130 3.63 -5.46 -19.78
C LEU A 130 2.28 -5.96 -19.23
N VAL A 131 1.97 -5.63 -17.97
CA VAL A 131 0.68 -5.99 -17.37
C VAL A 131 -0.48 -5.37 -18.15
N PHE A 132 -0.38 -4.10 -18.51
CA PHE A 132 -1.38 -3.40 -19.32
C PHE A 132 -1.56 -4.09 -20.67
N TRP A 133 -0.47 -4.42 -21.37
CA TRP A 133 -0.53 -5.16 -22.62
C TRP A 133 -1.24 -6.51 -22.46
N LEU A 134 -0.93 -7.25 -21.39
CA LEU A 134 -1.54 -8.55 -21.12
C LEU A 134 -3.04 -8.43 -20.84
N ILE A 135 -3.46 -7.45 -20.03
CA ILE A 135 -4.88 -7.15 -19.76
C ILE A 135 -5.60 -6.76 -21.05
N ALA A 136 -5.00 -5.87 -21.86
CA ALA A 136 -5.60 -5.41 -23.11
C ALA A 136 -5.76 -6.53 -24.14
N ARG A 137 -4.81 -7.49 -24.19
CA ARG A 137 -4.79 -8.58 -25.19
C ARG A 137 -5.54 -9.83 -24.77
N ARG A 138 -5.43 -10.23 -23.49
CA ARG A 138 -5.92 -11.53 -22.99
C ARG A 138 -7.09 -11.39 -22.01
N GLY A 139 -7.36 -10.17 -21.53
CA GLY A 139 -8.36 -9.90 -20.51
C GLY A 139 -7.78 -9.93 -19.09
N ALA A 140 -8.42 -9.19 -18.18
CA ALA A 140 -7.89 -8.97 -16.83
C ALA A 140 -7.72 -10.25 -16.00
N LEU A 141 -8.69 -11.17 -16.08
CA LEU A 141 -8.64 -12.43 -15.32
C LEU A 141 -7.54 -13.38 -15.79
N ARG A 142 -7.27 -13.44 -17.10
CA ARG A 142 -6.15 -14.23 -17.65
C ARG A 142 -4.81 -13.60 -17.30
N ALA A 143 -4.73 -12.26 -17.30
CA ALA A 143 -3.54 -11.55 -16.85
C ALA A 143 -3.26 -11.82 -15.37
N LEU A 144 -4.30 -11.78 -14.53
CA LEU A 144 -4.21 -12.11 -13.10
C LEU A 144 -3.74 -13.55 -12.88
N ALA A 145 -4.31 -14.52 -13.59
CA ALA A 145 -3.91 -15.92 -13.49
C ALA A 145 -2.44 -16.15 -13.92
N CYS A 146 -2.00 -15.48 -14.99
CA CYS A 146 -0.61 -15.52 -15.44
C CYS A 146 0.34 -14.93 -14.40
N VAL A 147 0.02 -13.75 -13.86
CA VAL A 147 0.84 -13.09 -12.83
C VAL A 147 0.84 -13.88 -11.52
N LEU A 148 -0.28 -14.50 -11.14
CA LEU A 148 -0.35 -15.42 -10.02
C LEU A 148 0.60 -16.61 -10.24
N GLY A 149 0.59 -17.21 -11.42
CA GLY A 149 1.50 -18.31 -11.77
C GLY A 149 2.98 -17.91 -11.63
N VAL A 150 3.36 -16.74 -12.15
CA VAL A 150 4.73 -16.20 -12.00
C VAL A 150 5.07 -15.93 -10.53
N THR A 151 4.14 -15.32 -9.79
CA THR A 151 4.31 -15.00 -8.36
C THR A 151 4.52 -16.29 -7.55
N MET A 152 3.72 -17.32 -7.81
CA MET A 152 3.82 -18.61 -7.12
C MET A 152 5.09 -19.35 -7.52
N ALA A 153 5.46 -19.38 -8.80
CA ALA A 153 6.70 -19.99 -9.25
C ALA A 153 7.92 -19.35 -8.57
N TYR A 154 7.99 -18.01 -8.52
CA TYR A 154 9.06 -17.29 -7.83
C TYR A 154 9.12 -17.66 -6.34
N ARG A 155 7.98 -17.63 -5.65
CA ARG A 155 7.91 -17.94 -4.21
C ARG A 155 8.24 -19.40 -3.89
N LEU A 156 7.87 -20.33 -4.77
CA LEU A 156 8.27 -21.74 -4.65
C LEU A 156 9.78 -21.90 -4.81
N VAL A 157 10.40 -21.23 -5.79
CA VAL A 157 11.87 -21.23 -5.94
C VAL A 157 12.54 -20.72 -4.65
N LEU A 158 12.06 -19.61 -4.07
CA LEU A 158 12.59 -19.10 -2.81
C LEU A 158 12.41 -20.05 -1.62
N ASN A 159 11.39 -20.91 -1.65
CA ASN A 159 11.12 -21.87 -0.59
C ASN A 159 11.99 -23.13 -0.70
N PHE A 160 12.38 -23.53 -1.92
CA PHE A 160 13.17 -24.75 -2.15
C PHE A 160 14.68 -24.51 -2.21
N ASP A 161 15.11 -23.32 -2.61
CA ASP A 161 16.53 -22.96 -2.69
C ASP A 161 16.88 -21.98 -1.56
N PRO A 162 17.56 -22.43 -0.49
CA PRO A 162 17.94 -21.55 0.60
C PRO A 162 18.90 -20.49 0.07
N LEU A 163 18.38 -19.28 -0.08
CA LEU A 163 19.16 -18.13 -0.50
C LEU A 163 20.39 -17.94 0.41
N PRO A 164 21.51 -17.41 -0.13
CA PRO A 164 22.65 -17.02 0.69
C PRO A 164 22.22 -16.19 1.90
N ALA A 165 22.89 -16.39 3.04
CA ALA A 165 22.56 -15.73 4.29
C ALA A 165 22.40 -14.20 4.09
N GLY A 166 21.25 -13.66 4.50
CA GLY A 166 20.92 -12.24 4.39
C GLY A 166 20.04 -11.86 3.18
N LEU A 167 19.92 -12.70 2.14
CA LEU A 167 19.08 -12.39 0.97
C LEU A 167 17.60 -12.75 1.15
N GLY A 168 17.25 -13.51 2.19
CA GLY A 168 15.88 -13.94 2.45
C GLY A 168 14.87 -12.78 2.43
N GLY A 169 15.04 -11.79 3.31
CA GLY A 169 14.12 -10.64 3.39
C GLY A 169 13.93 -9.91 2.05
N PRO A 170 15.01 -9.38 1.44
CA PRO A 170 14.92 -8.66 0.16
C PRO A 170 14.26 -9.45 -0.97
N ALA A 171 14.50 -10.76 -1.05
CA ALA A 171 13.94 -11.59 -2.10
C ALA A 171 12.43 -11.82 -1.94
N TRP A 172 11.94 -12.00 -0.71
CA TRP A 172 10.50 -12.16 -0.42
C TRP A 172 9.71 -10.87 -0.61
N GLU A 173 10.38 -9.72 -0.57
CA GLU A 173 9.78 -8.40 -0.81
C GLU A 173 9.99 -7.88 -2.23
N PHE A 174 10.70 -8.63 -3.08
CA PHE A 174 10.88 -8.29 -4.48
C PHE A 174 9.55 -8.22 -5.24
N PHE A 175 9.44 -7.40 -6.29
CA PHE A 175 8.16 -7.19 -6.97
C PHE A 175 7.52 -8.50 -7.46
N LEU A 176 8.31 -9.51 -7.86
CA LEU A 176 7.79 -10.80 -8.31
C LEU A 176 7.03 -11.56 -7.21
N ALA A 177 7.40 -11.39 -5.93
CA ALA A 177 6.69 -11.99 -4.82
C ALA A 177 5.39 -11.25 -4.44
N ARG A 178 5.28 -9.97 -4.84
CA ARG A 178 4.18 -9.05 -4.49
C ARG A 178 3.29 -8.68 -5.68
N TRP A 179 3.61 -9.17 -6.88
CA TRP A 179 3.02 -8.70 -8.14
C TRP A 179 1.52 -9.01 -8.23
N PHE A 180 1.12 -10.16 -7.69
CA PHE A 180 -0.27 -10.60 -7.63
C PHE A 180 -1.19 -9.59 -6.92
N GLU A 181 -0.77 -9.07 -5.75
CA GLU A 181 -1.54 -8.09 -4.97
C GLU A 181 -1.83 -6.83 -5.78
N TRP A 182 -0.81 -6.34 -6.51
CA TRP A 182 -0.94 -5.17 -7.36
C TRP A 182 -1.91 -5.42 -8.52
N VAL A 183 -1.83 -6.59 -9.17
CA VAL A 183 -2.73 -6.94 -10.29
C VAL A 183 -4.17 -7.19 -9.84
N LEU A 184 -4.40 -7.70 -8.62
CA LEU A 184 -5.75 -7.76 -8.04
C LEU A 184 -6.43 -6.38 -8.05
N GLY A 185 -5.70 -5.34 -7.64
CA GLY A 185 -6.16 -3.96 -7.72
C GLY A 185 -6.52 -3.55 -9.15
N ALA A 186 -5.68 -3.90 -10.13
CA ALA A 186 -5.94 -3.62 -11.54
C ALA A 186 -7.21 -4.33 -12.07
N VAL A 187 -7.47 -5.57 -11.64
CA VAL A 187 -8.72 -6.29 -11.98
C VAL A 187 -9.95 -5.59 -11.38
N ILE A 188 -9.86 -5.11 -10.14
CA ILE A 188 -10.93 -4.33 -9.51
C ILE A 188 -11.19 -3.04 -10.30
N ALA A 189 -10.15 -2.42 -10.85
CA ALA A 189 -10.31 -1.24 -11.72
C ALA A 189 -11.03 -1.57 -13.03
N GLU A 190 -10.73 -2.72 -13.65
CA GLU A 190 -11.44 -3.21 -14.84
C GLU A 190 -12.93 -3.52 -14.54
N TRP A 191 -13.22 -4.07 -13.36
CA TRP A 191 -14.61 -4.21 -12.88
C TRP A 191 -15.27 -2.84 -12.66
N ALA A 192 -14.56 -1.88 -12.08
CA ALA A 192 -15.10 -0.57 -11.76
C ALA A 192 -15.55 0.20 -13.02
N VAL A 193 -14.95 -0.08 -14.19
CA VAL A 193 -15.32 0.50 -15.49
C VAL A 193 -16.23 -0.41 -16.33
N GLY A 194 -16.66 -1.57 -15.81
CA GLY A 194 -17.58 -2.48 -16.47
C GLY A 194 -16.95 -3.40 -17.54
N ARG A 195 -15.61 -3.50 -17.62
CA ARG A 195 -14.92 -4.41 -18.55
C ARG A 195 -14.85 -5.85 -18.05
N VAL A 196 -15.01 -6.06 -16.74
CA VAL A 196 -15.01 -7.37 -16.09
C VAL A 196 -16.23 -7.50 -15.19
N THR A 197 -16.90 -8.63 -15.25
CA THR A 197 -17.95 -9.01 -14.29
C THR A 197 -17.34 -9.86 -13.18
N LEU A 198 -17.60 -9.48 -11.93
CA LEU A 198 -17.19 -10.24 -10.75
C LEU A 198 -18.42 -10.87 -10.10
N PRO A 199 -18.32 -12.10 -9.57
CA PRO A 199 -19.44 -12.76 -8.93
C PRO A 199 -19.85 -12.03 -7.65
N ARG A 200 -21.15 -12.05 -7.32
CA ARG A 200 -21.70 -11.32 -6.15
C ARG A 200 -21.05 -11.71 -4.81
N VAL A 201 -20.50 -12.92 -4.72
CA VAL A 201 -19.83 -13.42 -3.51
C VAL A 201 -18.60 -12.59 -3.12
N VAL A 202 -17.91 -11.99 -4.11
CA VAL A 202 -16.70 -11.16 -3.91
C VAL A 202 -17.01 -9.86 -3.14
N PHE A 203 -18.27 -9.44 -3.12
CA PHE A 203 -18.73 -8.22 -2.43
C PHE A 203 -19.27 -8.51 -1.03
N GLN A 204 -19.17 -9.76 -0.54
CA GLN A 204 -19.65 -10.13 0.77
C GLN A 204 -18.55 -9.91 1.84
N PRO A 205 -18.84 -9.17 2.93
CA PRO A 205 -17.84 -8.87 3.96
C PRO A 205 -17.34 -10.12 4.69
N TRP A 206 -18.18 -11.16 4.82
CA TRP A 206 -17.78 -12.41 5.47
C TRP A 206 -16.67 -13.13 4.70
N LEU A 207 -16.61 -13.02 3.37
CA LEU A 207 -15.58 -13.65 2.56
C LEU A 207 -14.22 -12.95 2.78
N ALA A 208 -14.23 -11.62 2.89
CA ALA A 208 -13.05 -10.85 3.27
C ALA A 208 -12.55 -11.23 4.68
N ALA A 209 -13.47 -11.37 5.65
CA ALA A 209 -13.12 -11.79 7.01
C ALA A 209 -12.59 -13.22 7.06
N LEU A 210 -13.21 -14.15 6.32
CA LEU A 210 -12.78 -15.55 6.23
C LEU A 210 -11.38 -15.68 5.61
N THR A 211 -11.14 -15.00 4.50
CA THR A 211 -9.83 -15.01 3.82
C THR A 211 -8.73 -14.36 4.68
N LEU A 212 -9.05 -13.28 5.38
CA LEU A 212 -8.12 -12.67 6.34
C LEU A 212 -7.84 -13.60 7.53
N GLY A 213 -8.87 -14.23 8.09
CA GLY A 213 -8.72 -15.20 9.17
C GLY A 213 -7.88 -16.42 8.75
N LEU A 214 -8.06 -16.90 7.52
CA LEU A 214 -7.23 -17.95 6.94
C LEU A 214 -5.77 -17.51 6.78
N ALA A 215 -5.51 -16.29 6.31
CA ALA A 215 -4.15 -15.75 6.17
C ALA A 215 -3.45 -15.65 7.54
N VAL A 216 -4.15 -15.15 8.56
CA VAL A 216 -3.65 -15.05 9.94
C VAL A 216 -3.40 -16.45 10.54
N ALA A 217 -4.34 -17.38 10.35
CA ALA A 217 -4.20 -18.75 10.83
C ALA A 217 -3.00 -19.46 10.18
N LEU A 218 -2.80 -19.27 8.86
CA LEU A 218 -1.64 -19.79 8.17
C LEU A 218 -0.36 -19.18 8.73
N GLU A 219 -0.27 -17.87 8.87
CA GLU A 219 0.93 -17.22 9.42
C GLU A 219 1.35 -17.82 10.77
N TRP A 220 0.39 -18.08 11.65
CA TRP A 220 0.64 -18.71 12.96
C TRP A 220 1.23 -20.13 12.86
N HIS A 221 0.88 -20.89 11.83
CA HIS A 221 1.32 -22.28 11.65
C HIS A 221 2.45 -22.44 10.62
N THR A 222 2.73 -21.42 9.80
CA THR A 222 3.64 -21.50 8.64
C THR A 222 5.12 -21.66 8.99
N TRP A 223 5.52 -21.45 10.24
CA TRP A 223 6.88 -21.77 10.70
C TRP A 223 7.25 -23.26 10.53
N HIS A 224 6.27 -24.15 10.26
CA HIS A 224 6.49 -25.61 10.27
C HIS A 224 6.17 -26.35 8.95
N TYR A 225 5.49 -25.75 7.95
CA TYR A 225 4.84 -26.53 6.87
C TYR A 225 5.09 -26.06 5.42
N GLY A 226 6.01 -25.13 5.15
CA GLY A 226 6.28 -24.66 3.76
C GLY A 226 5.12 -23.89 3.10
N LEU A 227 3.99 -23.73 3.79
CA LEU A 227 2.82 -22.96 3.35
C LEU A 227 3.06 -21.44 3.34
N TYR A 228 4.24 -20.99 3.78
CA TYR A 228 4.63 -19.58 3.79
C TYR A 228 4.50 -18.94 2.40
N VAL A 229 4.68 -19.73 1.34
CA VAL A 229 4.47 -19.31 -0.05
C VAL A 229 3.05 -18.77 -0.35
N LEU A 230 2.05 -19.05 0.48
CA LEU A 230 0.67 -18.58 0.29
C LEU A 230 0.32 -17.31 1.09
N LYS A 231 1.14 -16.93 2.07
CA LYS A 231 0.83 -15.90 3.07
C LYS A 231 0.47 -14.54 2.45
N GLU A 232 1.41 -13.87 1.78
CA GLU A 232 1.18 -12.53 1.21
C GLU A 232 0.10 -12.51 0.10
N PRO A 233 0.03 -13.50 -0.82
CA PRO A 233 -1.07 -13.59 -1.78
C PRO A 233 -2.45 -13.66 -1.13
N LEU A 234 -2.59 -14.40 -0.01
CA LEU A 234 -3.86 -14.49 0.72
C LEU A 234 -4.21 -13.17 1.40
N TYR A 235 -3.23 -12.47 1.98
CA TYR A 235 -3.46 -11.11 2.48
C TYR A 235 -3.87 -10.15 1.35
N GLY A 236 -3.20 -10.22 0.20
CA GLY A 236 -3.56 -9.47 -1.01
C GLY A 236 -5.00 -9.72 -1.44
N LEU A 237 -5.42 -10.99 -1.48
CA LEU A 237 -6.79 -11.37 -1.81
C LEU A 237 -7.79 -10.85 -0.77
N ALA A 238 -7.49 -10.99 0.52
CA ALA A 238 -8.34 -10.47 1.59
C ALA A 238 -8.55 -8.96 1.46
N PHE A 239 -7.48 -8.19 1.24
CA PHE A 239 -7.59 -6.74 1.06
C PHE A 239 -8.23 -6.32 -0.27
N ALA A 240 -8.08 -7.12 -1.33
CA ALA A 240 -8.83 -6.94 -2.57
C ALA A 240 -10.34 -7.12 -2.35
N LEU A 241 -10.76 -8.11 -1.55
CA LEU A 241 -12.16 -8.29 -1.16
C LEU A 241 -12.66 -7.14 -0.29
N VAL A 242 -11.86 -6.64 0.67
CA VAL A 242 -12.17 -5.44 1.44
C VAL A 242 -12.40 -4.24 0.51
N LEU A 243 -11.54 -4.04 -0.50
CA LEU A 243 -11.69 -2.96 -1.48
C LEU A 243 -12.98 -3.11 -2.30
N CYS A 244 -13.33 -4.32 -2.75
CA CYS A 244 -14.59 -4.59 -3.45
C CYS A 244 -15.80 -4.20 -2.58
N VAL A 245 -15.84 -4.65 -1.33
CA VAL A 245 -16.91 -4.31 -0.36
C VAL A 245 -16.98 -2.80 -0.13
N ALA A 246 -15.84 -2.13 0.00
CA ALA A 246 -15.78 -0.68 0.21
C ALA A 246 -16.32 0.10 -0.99
N LEU A 247 -15.95 -0.30 -2.22
CA LEU A 247 -16.41 0.34 -3.45
C LEU A 247 -17.91 0.13 -3.69
N ASP A 248 -18.44 -1.05 -3.38
CA ASP A 248 -19.88 -1.35 -3.50
C ASP A 248 -20.71 -0.51 -2.52
N ARG A 249 -20.28 -0.44 -1.25
CA ARG A 249 -20.92 0.42 -0.24
C ARG A 249 -20.86 1.91 -0.58
N HIS A 250 -19.74 2.36 -1.16
CA HIS A 250 -19.59 3.73 -1.62
C HIS A 250 -20.57 4.03 -2.76
N ARG A 251 -20.71 3.13 -3.75
CA ARG A 251 -21.71 3.25 -4.82
C ARG A 251 -23.15 3.31 -4.28
N ALA A 252 -23.43 2.60 -3.19
CA ALA A 252 -24.71 2.64 -2.51
C ALA A 252 -24.94 3.88 -1.63
N GLY A 253 -24.02 4.85 -1.60
CA GLY A 253 -24.14 6.08 -0.80
C GLY A 253 -23.96 5.88 0.71
N LYS A 254 -23.47 4.71 1.15
CA LYS A 254 -23.40 4.31 2.57
C LYS A 254 -22.08 4.70 3.26
N ALA A 255 -21.55 5.90 2.98
CA ALA A 255 -20.29 6.34 3.58
C ALA A 255 -20.47 6.66 5.08
N SER A 256 -19.80 5.90 5.95
CA SER A 256 -19.86 6.11 7.41
C SER A 256 -19.11 7.38 7.84
N ALA A 257 -19.44 7.93 9.02
CA ALA A 257 -18.73 9.05 9.60
C ALA A 257 -17.24 8.75 9.83
N VAL A 258 -16.94 7.54 10.31
CA VAL A 258 -15.57 7.01 10.44
C VAL A 258 -14.87 6.98 9.08
N GLY A 259 -15.55 6.55 8.02
CA GLY A 259 -15.00 6.55 6.66
C GLY A 259 -14.63 7.95 6.17
N ARG A 260 -15.43 8.97 6.48
CA ARG A 260 -15.09 10.37 6.15
C ARG A 260 -13.88 10.88 6.92
N TYR A 261 -13.78 10.56 8.21
CA TYR A 261 -12.60 10.89 9.01
C TYR A 261 -11.33 10.22 8.48
N LEU A 262 -11.40 8.90 8.23
CA LEU A 262 -10.28 8.13 7.67
C LEU A 262 -9.89 8.61 6.26
N ALA A 263 -10.85 9.05 5.44
CA ALA A 263 -10.54 9.69 4.17
C ALA A 263 -9.74 11.00 4.35
N GLY A 264 -10.01 11.76 5.42
CA GLY A 264 -9.23 12.93 5.80
C GLY A 264 -7.78 12.60 6.16
N VAL A 265 -7.55 11.52 6.91
CA VAL A 265 -6.20 10.99 7.18
C VAL A 265 -5.54 10.46 5.90
N GLY A 266 -6.34 9.84 5.02
CA GLY A 266 -5.93 9.34 3.72
C GLY A 266 -5.28 10.39 2.82
N LEU A 267 -5.67 11.67 2.95
CA LEU A 267 -5.10 12.77 2.16
C LEU A 267 -3.58 12.95 2.34
N TYR A 268 -3.05 12.67 3.53
CA TYR A 268 -1.61 12.76 3.84
C TYR A 268 -1.02 11.40 4.23
N SER A 269 -1.68 10.30 3.85
CA SER A 269 -1.25 8.93 4.12
C SER A 269 0.15 8.62 3.59
N TYR A 270 0.55 9.25 2.49
CA TYR A 270 1.90 9.08 1.94
C TYR A 270 2.95 9.76 2.82
N SER A 271 2.73 11.00 3.25
CA SER A 271 3.55 11.66 4.28
C SER A 271 3.64 10.84 5.58
N LEU A 272 2.50 10.28 6.04
CA LEU A 272 2.44 9.41 7.21
C LEU A 272 3.32 8.17 7.04
N TYR A 273 3.18 7.51 5.90
CA TYR A 273 3.99 6.36 5.54
C TYR A 273 5.49 6.69 5.50
N LEU A 274 5.89 7.83 4.95
CA LEU A 274 7.29 8.22 4.85
C LEU A 274 7.95 8.53 6.20
N LEU A 275 7.19 9.11 7.14
CA LEU A 275 7.74 9.66 8.38
C LEU A 275 7.53 8.79 9.62
N HIS A 276 6.59 7.84 9.62
CA HIS A 276 6.26 7.09 10.85
C HIS A 276 7.47 6.36 11.44
N ARG A 277 8.24 5.62 10.63
CA ARG A 277 9.38 4.83 11.15
C ARG A 277 10.57 5.69 11.54
N PRO A 278 11.02 6.68 10.73
CA PRO A 278 12.09 7.58 11.17
C PRO A 278 11.77 8.31 12.48
N ILE A 279 10.52 8.76 12.67
CA ILE A 279 10.09 9.39 13.93
C ILE A 279 10.10 8.38 15.08
N GLN A 280 9.58 7.17 14.86
CA GLN A 280 9.61 6.11 15.89
C GLN A 280 11.04 5.77 16.34
N LEU A 281 11.97 5.63 15.38
CA LEU A 281 13.38 5.37 15.67
C LEU A 281 14.02 6.54 16.43
N ALA A 282 13.65 7.77 16.11
CA ALA A 282 14.18 8.95 16.80
C ALA A 282 13.67 9.07 18.26
N VAL A 283 12.46 8.60 18.54
CA VAL A 283 11.84 8.62 19.87
C VAL A 283 12.23 7.40 20.71
N GLU A 284 12.72 6.33 20.08
CA GLU A 284 13.07 5.07 20.74
C GLU A 284 14.00 5.21 21.96
N PRO A 285 15.09 6.02 21.94
CA PRO A 285 15.95 6.17 23.12
C PRO A 285 15.21 6.76 24.31
N LEU A 286 14.35 7.77 24.09
CA LEU A 286 13.54 8.36 25.15
C LEU A 286 12.53 7.35 25.69
N ALA A 287 11.91 6.58 24.81
CA ALA A 287 10.97 5.56 25.22
C ALA A 287 11.64 4.43 26.03
N ARG A 288 12.89 4.07 25.73
CA ARG A 288 13.69 3.13 26.55
C ARG A 288 13.97 3.68 27.95
N LEU A 289 14.19 5.00 28.10
CA LEU A 289 14.34 5.64 29.41
C LEU A 289 13.04 5.58 30.23
N VAL A 290 11.90 5.88 29.60
CA VAL A 290 10.57 5.76 30.24
C VAL A 290 10.26 4.31 30.59
N ALA A 291 10.63 3.36 29.73
CA ALA A 291 10.46 1.93 29.98
C ALA A 291 11.24 1.43 31.20
N ALA A 292 12.29 2.15 31.62
CA ALA A 292 13.08 1.82 32.80
C ALA A 292 12.52 2.42 34.11
N TRP A 293 11.40 3.14 34.08
CA TRP A 293 10.80 3.72 35.29
C TRP A 293 10.20 2.65 36.21
N PRO A 294 10.33 2.78 37.54
CA PRO A 294 9.84 1.78 38.50
C PRO A 294 8.37 1.42 38.29
N VAL A 295 7.50 2.42 38.07
CA VAL A 295 6.06 2.22 37.82
C VAL A 295 5.80 1.40 36.55
N VAL A 296 6.61 1.55 35.51
CA VAL A 296 6.47 0.81 34.24
C VAL A 296 6.88 -0.65 34.42
N ILE A 297 7.92 -0.88 35.21
CA ILE A 297 8.41 -2.22 35.54
C ILE A 297 7.43 -2.93 36.48
N GLU A 298 6.99 -2.27 37.55
CA GLU A 298 6.06 -2.79 38.57
C GLU A 298 4.71 -3.21 37.98
N HIS A 299 4.21 -2.47 36.99
CA HIS A 299 2.93 -2.77 36.31
C HIS A 299 3.07 -3.57 35.01
N ASP A 300 4.28 -4.02 34.67
CA ASP A 300 4.58 -4.77 33.45
C ASP A 300 3.97 -4.12 32.18
N ILE A 301 4.14 -2.80 32.05
CA ILE A 301 3.57 -2.07 30.91
C ILE A 301 4.46 -2.31 29.68
N PRO A 302 3.90 -2.76 28.54
CA PRO A 302 4.68 -2.95 27.32
C PRO A 302 5.32 -1.63 26.86
N SER A 303 6.64 -1.58 26.81
CA SER A 303 7.37 -0.40 26.33
C SER A 303 6.98 -0.01 24.90
N SER A 304 6.62 -0.98 24.06
CA SER A 304 6.09 -0.78 22.71
C SER A 304 4.79 0.02 22.68
N LEU A 305 3.91 -0.17 23.67
CA LEU A 305 2.67 0.59 23.82
C LEU A 305 2.98 2.05 24.17
N LEU A 306 3.94 2.29 25.05
CA LEU A 306 4.37 3.64 25.42
C LEU A 306 4.99 4.38 24.23
N VAL A 307 5.88 3.71 23.47
CA VAL A 307 6.43 4.24 22.21
C VAL A 307 5.30 4.61 21.26
N MET A 308 4.33 3.72 21.06
CA MET A 308 3.24 3.93 20.13
C MET A 308 2.36 5.11 20.54
N LEU A 309 1.91 5.17 21.80
CA LEU A 309 1.07 6.25 22.32
C LEU A 309 1.78 7.61 22.25
N ALA A 310 3.08 7.65 22.54
CA ALA A 310 3.88 8.87 22.44
C ALA A 310 4.10 9.31 20.99
N THR A 311 4.34 8.35 20.08
CA THR A 311 4.70 8.66 18.69
C THR A 311 3.50 8.95 17.80
N ILE A 312 2.32 8.36 18.03
CA ILE A 312 1.13 8.57 17.16
C ILE A 312 0.79 10.06 16.97
N PRO A 313 0.64 10.88 18.03
CA PRO A 313 0.32 12.31 17.87
C PRO A 313 1.41 13.07 17.11
N ILE A 314 2.68 12.76 17.41
CA ILE A 314 3.85 13.38 16.78
C ILE A 314 3.88 13.04 15.29
N VAL A 315 3.70 11.76 14.93
CA VAL A 315 3.66 11.28 13.55
C VAL A 315 2.50 11.91 12.80
N LEU A 316 1.29 11.93 13.36
CA LEU A 316 0.13 12.55 12.70
C LEU A 316 0.33 14.04 12.45
N TRP A 317 0.86 14.77 13.42
CA TRP A 317 1.15 16.19 13.30
C TRP A 317 2.27 16.47 12.28
N ALA A 318 3.42 15.79 12.41
CA ALA A 318 4.56 15.95 11.52
C ALA A 318 4.21 15.58 10.08
N SER A 319 3.41 14.54 9.88
CA SER A 319 2.94 14.11 8.55
C SER A 319 2.00 15.13 7.92
N ARG A 320 1.13 15.75 8.70
CA ARG A 320 0.25 16.82 8.20
C ARG A 320 1.05 18.07 7.82
N LEU A 321 2.08 18.40 8.59
CA LEU A 321 3.00 19.49 8.27
C LEU A 321 3.79 19.18 6.99
N PHE A 322 4.41 18.00 6.91
CA PHE A 322 5.16 17.55 5.74
C PHE A 322 4.29 17.50 4.49
N TYR A 323 3.03 17.08 4.61
CA TYR A 323 2.07 17.13 3.50
C TYR A 323 1.87 18.56 2.99
N ARG A 324 1.67 19.53 3.89
CA ARG A 324 1.44 20.93 3.49
C ARG A 324 2.66 21.55 2.81
N VAL A 325 3.85 21.26 3.32
CA VAL A 325 5.11 21.91 2.88
C VAL A 325 5.72 21.20 1.66
N CYS A 326 5.74 19.87 1.65
CA CYS A 326 6.47 19.07 0.66
C CYS A 326 5.54 18.33 -0.30
N GLU A 327 4.62 17.50 0.20
CA GLU A 327 3.82 16.59 -0.65
C GLU A 327 2.77 17.34 -1.48
N GLY A 328 2.02 18.26 -0.88
CA GLY A 328 0.91 18.99 -1.48
C GLY A 328 1.31 19.77 -2.75
N PRO A 329 2.38 20.58 -2.72
CA PRO A 329 2.89 21.24 -3.92
C PRO A 329 3.27 20.26 -5.04
N CYS A 330 3.86 19.12 -4.68
CA CYS A 330 4.24 18.05 -5.59
C CYS A 330 3.02 17.37 -6.23
N VAL A 331 1.97 17.10 -5.45
CA VAL A 331 0.67 16.60 -5.94
C VAL A 331 0.03 17.58 -6.93
N LEU A 332 0.02 18.88 -6.63
CA LEU A 332 -0.51 19.90 -7.55
C LEU A 332 0.27 19.95 -8.86
N ARG A 333 1.60 19.86 -8.80
CA ARG A 333 2.47 19.80 -9.99
C ARG A 333 2.19 18.54 -10.82
N ALA A 334 2.06 17.38 -10.19
CA ALA A 334 1.69 16.13 -10.85
C ALA A 334 0.33 16.23 -11.56
N GLN A 335 -0.67 16.89 -10.95
CA GLN A 335 -1.97 17.13 -11.57
C GLN A 335 -1.88 18.04 -12.81
N ARG A 336 -1.04 19.08 -12.79
CA ARG A 336 -0.82 19.98 -13.94
C ARG A 336 -0.20 19.25 -15.13
N VAL A 337 0.84 18.45 -14.90
CA VAL A 337 1.41 17.55 -15.92
C VAL A 337 0.34 16.60 -16.47
N GLY A 338 -0.58 16.16 -15.60
CA GLY A 338 -1.75 15.38 -15.94
C GLY A 338 -2.87 16.08 -16.70
N ARG A 339 -2.88 17.41 -16.81
CA ARG A 339 -3.93 18.20 -17.50
C ARG A 339 -3.51 18.81 -18.83
N GLY A 340 -2.23 19.10 -19.06
CA GLY A 340 -1.69 19.74 -20.28
C GLY A 340 -1.77 18.97 -21.61
N GLY A 341 -2.80 18.14 -21.85
CA GLY A 341 -2.92 17.32 -23.06
C GLY A 341 -4.05 16.30 -23.05
N GLN A 342 -5.15 16.54 -22.32
CA GLN A 342 -6.39 15.77 -22.51
C GLN A 342 -7.35 16.60 -23.37
N PRO A 343 -7.90 16.07 -24.48
CA PRO A 343 -9.01 16.70 -25.18
C PRO A 343 -10.17 16.94 -24.21
N ARG A 344 -10.90 18.05 -24.40
CA ARG A 344 -11.92 18.56 -23.46
C ARG A 344 -13.02 17.54 -23.12
N ASP A 345 -13.26 16.52 -23.95
CA ASP A 345 -14.33 15.53 -23.78
C ASP A 345 -14.11 14.49 -22.68
N LEU A 346 -12.86 14.18 -22.30
CA LEU A 346 -12.59 13.27 -21.16
C LEU A 346 -12.94 13.89 -19.80
N ARG A 347 -13.32 15.17 -19.77
CA ARG A 347 -13.75 15.88 -18.55
C ARG A 347 -15.21 15.59 -18.17
N ARG A 348 -16.01 15.05 -19.09
CA ARG A 348 -17.47 14.82 -18.91
C ARG A 348 -17.87 13.38 -18.57
N VAL A 349 -16.93 12.48 -18.31
CA VAL A 349 -17.29 11.15 -17.80
C VAL A 349 -17.54 11.28 -16.30
N ALA A 350 -18.80 11.13 -15.92
CA ALA A 350 -19.31 11.30 -14.57
C ALA A 350 -18.47 10.54 -13.51
N PRO A 351 -18.42 11.03 -12.26
CA PRO A 351 -17.92 10.24 -11.15
C PRO A 351 -18.70 8.92 -11.09
N ILE A 352 -18.03 7.86 -10.59
CA ILE A 352 -18.62 6.54 -10.40
C ILE A 352 -19.93 6.70 -9.60
N GLY A 353 -21.08 6.61 -10.27
CA GLY A 353 -22.39 6.82 -9.63
C GLY A 353 -23.50 7.33 -10.54
N GLU A 354 -23.19 8.03 -11.63
CA GLU A 354 -24.23 8.56 -12.54
C GLU A 354 -24.10 7.93 -13.93
N GLY A 355 -25.08 7.11 -14.32
CA GLY A 355 -25.18 6.56 -15.66
C GLY A 355 -25.15 5.03 -15.71
N SER A 356 -26.14 4.38 -15.11
CA SER A 356 -26.60 3.06 -15.58
C SER A 356 -28.01 3.23 -16.16
N PRO A 357 -28.25 2.84 -17.43
CA PRO A 357 -29.56 2.97 -18.06
C PRO A 357 -30.50 1.87 -17.58
N LEU A 358 -30.98 1.97 -16.34
CA LEU A 358 -32.03 1.10 -15.79
C LEU A 358 -33.11 1.87 -15.00
N GLN A 359 -33.09 3.21 -15.00
CA GLN A 359 -34.11 4.02 -14.30
C GLN A 359 -35.16 4.68 -15.20
N SER A 360 -35.23 4.40 -16.51
CA SER A 360 -36.23 5.02 -17.41
C SER A 360 -37.44 4.14 -17.76
N LYS A 361 -37.86 3.22 -16.88
CA LYS A 361 -39.14 2.50 -17.01
C LYS A 361 -39.92 2.61 -15.71
N GLY A 362 -40.58 3.74 -15.52
CA GLY A 362 -41.41 3.95 -14.35
C GLY A 362 -42.13 5.28 -14.35
N GLU A 363 -42.54 5.82 -15.49
CA GLU A 363 -43.42 6.99 -15.57
C GLU A 363 -44.00 7.07 -16.98
N LEU A 364 -45.15 6.44 -17.20
CA LEU A 364 -46.13 6.75 -18.24
C LEU A 364 -47.36 5.87 -17.97
N GLY A 365 -48.32 6.41 -17.24
CA GLY A 365 -49.59 5.74 -16.98
C GLY A 365 -50.45 6.45 -15.94
N GLY A 366 -51.26 7.42 -16.38
CA GLY A 366 -52.50 7.79 -15.69
C GLY A 366 -52.53 9.18 -15.04
N GLN A 367 -52.75 10.22 -15.85
CA GLN A 367 -53.51 11.38 -15.37
C GLN A 367 -55.00 11.01 -15.35
N ARG A 368 -55.64 11.42 -14.25
CA ARG A 368 -57.08 11.36 -13.88
C ARG A 368 -57.96 12.21 -14.82
N PRO A 369 -59.32 12.21 -14.71
CA PRO A 369 -60.20 11.52 -13.77
C PRO A 369 -61.10 10.43 -14.37
#